data_AF-A0A935KFJ8-F1
#
_entry.id   AF-A0A935KFJ8-F1
#
_cell.length_a   1.000
_cell.length_b   1.000
_cell.length_c   1.000
_cell.angle_alpha   90.00
_cell.angle_beta   90.00
_cell.angle_gamma   90.00
#
_symmetry.space_group_name_H-M   'P 1'
#
loop_
_entity.id
_entity.type
_entity.pdbx_description
1 polymer ?
#
loop_
_entity_poly.entity_id
_entity_poly.type
_entity_poly.pdbx_seq_one_letter_code
_entity_poly.pdbx_strand_id
1 'polypeptide(L)'
;MSGNPCHGSAIGGFCSAGKVDPELYVRWLQATRLRVPHAPLRHRRARAWAFGPEAEAVARKWLAFRYRLIPYLERVVVRATRTGLPVMRAMPLAFPATRWCALRTQFLCGESLWSRRSSRQAARSTWRCPRAPGTTSTRACATRAARCCATARRSTSSVFGREGHALPLGRAVQHTGDIDAANPLDQLWLFGAPANSLDGFTQARIEADGDGGFTLRTGTGLEVVRFDGA
;
A
#
# COMPACT_ATOMS: atom_id res chain seq x y z
N MET A 1 -2.50 13.27 -15.83
CA MET A 1 -3.52 12.25 -15.55
C MET A 1 -4.22 11.97 -16.87
N SER A 2 -4.17 10.74 -17.37
CA SER A 2 -4.50 10.37 -18.76
C SER A 2 -5.82 9.62 -18.91
N GLY A 3 -6.64 9.52 -17.86
CA GLY A 3 -7.86 8.69 -17.86
C GLY A 3 -7.60 7.18 -17.68
N ASN A 4 -6.34 6.75 -17.57
CA ASN A 4 -6.02 5.37 -17.21
C ASN A 4 -5.84 5.23 -15.68
N PRO A 5 -6.72 4.52 -14.95
CA PRO A 5 -6.61 4.41 -13.50
C PRO A 5 -5.56 3.37 -13.05
N CYS A 6 -5.30 2.35 -13.87
CA CYS A 6 -4.48 1.19 -13.52
C CYS A 6 -3.16 1.22 -14.29
N HIS A 7 -2.07 1.49 -13.58
CA HIS A 7 -0.74 1.57 -14.18
C HIS A 7 0.21 0.53 -13.59
N GLY A 8 0.98 -0.10 -14.48
CA GLY A 8 2.03 -1.04 -14.16
C GLY A 8 3.42 -0.54 -14.53
N SER A 9 4.45 -1.25 -14.09
CA SER A 9 5.82 -1.04 -14.56
C SER A 9 6.54 -2.38 -14.58
N ALA A 10 7.44 -2.58 -15.55
CA ALA A 10 8.21 -3.81 -15.65
C ALA A 10 9.12 -3.99 -14.43
N ILE A 11 8.88 -5.01 -13.62
CA ILE A 11 9.74 -5.32 -12.47
C ILE A 11 11.07 -5.87 -13.00
N GLY A 12 12.19 -5.30 -12.55
CA GLY A 12 13.51 -5.63 -13.11
C GLY A 12 13.83 -4.92 -14.43
N GLY A 13 12.89 -4.15 -14.99
CA GLY A 13 13.15 -3.30 -16.15
C GLY A 13 13.08 -4.02 -17.48
N PHE A 14 12.56 -3.31 -18.48
CA PHE A 14 12.35 -3.86 -19.81
C PHE A 14 13.65 -3.94 -20.62
N CYS A 15 14.42 -2.85 -20.68
CA CYS A 15 15.69 -2.79 -21.43
C CYS A 15 16.92 -3.11 -20.56
N SER A 16 16.72 -3.66 -19.37
CA SER A 16 17.81 -3.97 -18.44
C SER A 16 18.48 -5.26 -18.90
N ALA A 17 19.35 -5.16 -19.91
CA ALA A 17 20.06 -6.26 -20.59
C ALA A 17 20.94 -7.10 -19.64
N GLY A 18 20.32 -7.83 -18.71
CA GLY A 18 20.97 -8.65 -17.69
C GLY A 18 21.64 -7.89 -16.54
N LYS A 19 21.65 -6.55 -16.54
CA LYS A 19 22.36 -5.68 -15.56
C LYS A 19 21.53 -5.30 -14.32
N VAL A 20 20.65 -6.19 -13.86
CA VAL A 20 19.88 -5.97 -12.64
C VAL A 20 20.62 -6.68 -11.51
N ASP A 21 21.08 -5.93 -10.50
CA ASP A 21 21.60 -6.51 -9.28
C ASP A 21 20.44 -6.90 -8.33
N PRO A 22 20.66 -7.85 -7.40
CA PRO A 22 19.62 -8.27 -6.44
C PRO A 22 19.04 -7.11 -5.62
N GLU A 23 19.88 -6.11 -5.29
CA GLU A 23 19.43 -4.93 -4.55
C GLU A 23 18.45 -4.07 -5.36
N LEU A 24 18.77 -3.76 -6.61
CA LEU A 24 17.88 -3.02 -7.51
C LEU A 24 16.59 -3.79 -7.71
N TYR A 25 16.65 -5.12 -7.88
CA TYR A 25 15.46 -5.94 -8.01
C TYR A 25 14.54 -5.81 -6.79
N VAL A 26 15.09 -5.98 -5.58
CA VAL A 26 14.34 -5.83 -4.33
C VAL A 26 13.76 -4.42 -4.19
N ARG A 27 14.54 -3.37 -4.49
CA ARG A 27 14.06 -1.98 -4.44
C ARG A 27 12.97 -1.70 -5.49
N TRP A 28 13.08 -2.30 -6.67
CA TRP A 28 12.08 -2.20 -7.71
C TRP A 28 10.78 -2.84 -7.25
N LEU A 29 10.86 -4.06 -6.72
CA LEU A 29 9.74 -4.80 -6.18
C LEU A 29 9.06 -4.02 -5.04
N GLN A 30 9.84 -3.40 -4.13
CA GLN A 30 9.30 -2.52 -3.08
C GLN A 30 8.56 -1.29 -3.63
N ALA A 31 9.02 -0.73 -4.76
CA ALA A 31 8.42 0.44 -5.39
C ALA A 31 7.17 0.11 -6.21
N THR A 32 7.11 -1.09 -6.82
CA THR A 32 6.02 -1.51 -7.69
C THR A 32 5.03 -2.45 -7.02
N ARG A 33 5.21 -2.83 -5.75
CA ARG A 33 4.31 -3.76 -5.03
C ARG A 33 2.83 -3.35 -5.02
N LEU A 34 2.52 -2.06 -5.11
CA LEU A 34 1.15 -1.55 -5.21
C LEU A 34 0.67 -1.34 -6.66
N ARG A 35 1.57 -1.51 -7.65
CA ARG A 35 1.28 -1.39 -9.09
C ARG A 35 0.92 -2.73 -9.69
N VAL A 36 0.22 -2.71 -10.83
CA VAL A 36 0.03 -3.94 -11.62
C VAL A 36 1.42 -4.43 -12.03
N PRO A 37 1.83 -5.64 -11.60
CA PRO A 37 3.12 -6.18 -11.99
C PRO A 37 3.10 -6.46 -13.50
N HIS A 38 4.12 -5.99 -14.20
CA HIS A 38 4.40 -6.44 -15.55
C HIS A 38 5.73 -7.17 -15.50
N ALA A 39 5.76 -8.42 -15.95
CA ALA A 39 6.98 -9.20 -16.08
C ALA A 39 7.11 -9.58 -17.56
N PRO A 40 8.18 -9.17 -18.25
CA PRO A 40 8.35 -9.56 -19.64
C PRO A 40 8.59 -11.08 -19.71
N LEU A 41 7.71 -11.79 -20.43
CA LEU A 41 7.72 -13.26 -20.59
C LEU A 41 9.07 -13.85 -21.05
N ARG A 42 9.93 -13.05 -21.70
CA ARG A 42 11.18 -13.51 -22.32
C ARG A 42 12.45 -13.31 -21.49
N HIS A 43 12.39 -12.72 -20.29
CA HIS A 43 13.57 -12.55 -19.44
C HIS A 43 13.62 -13.58 -18.31
N ARG A 44 14.48 -14.60 -18.42
CA ARG A 44 14.72 -15.60 -17.35
C ARG A 44 15.12 -14.95 -16.01
N ARG A 45 15.71 -13.76 -16.03
CA ARG A 45 16.06 -12.93 -14.85
C ARG A 45 14.95 -11.98 -14.38
N ALA A 46 13.70 -12.14 -14.82
CA ALA A 46 12.56 -11.37 -14.30
C ALA A 46 11.90 -12.02 -13.06
N ARG A 47 12.38 -13.20 -12.65
CA ARG A 47 11.81 -14.00 -11.57
C ARG A 47 12.56 -13.75 -10.26
N ALA A 48 11.84 -13.69 -9.14
CA ALA A 48 12.43 -13.37 -7.84
C ALA A 48 13.53 -14.34 -7.41
N TRP A 49 13.34 -15.64 -7.69
CA TRP A 49 14.31 -16.70 -7.35
C TRP A 49 15.62 -16.60 -8.16
N ALA A 50 15.65 -15.85 -9.25
CA ALA A 50 16.88 -15.64 -10.03
C ALA A 50 17.90 -14.72 -9.32
N PHE A 51 17.51 -14.05 -8.23
CA PHE A 51 18.32 -13.08 -7.49
C PHE A 51 18.78 -13.58 -6.11
N GLY A 52 18.62 -14.88 -5.85
CA GLY A 52 19.01 -15.53 -4.60
C GLY A 52 17.91 -15.57 -3.52
N PRO A 53 18.15 -16.33 -2.44
CA PRO A 53 17.12 -16.67 -1.44
C PRO A 53 16.62 -15.45 -0.66
N GLU A 54 17.47 -14.45 -0.41
CA GLU A 54 17.06 -13.22 0.28
C GLU A 54 16.05 -12.41 -0.55
N ALA A 55 16.33 -12.23 -1.84
CA ALA A 55 15.45 -11.50 -2.76
C ALA A 55 14.11 -12.24 -2.94
N GLU A 56 14.17 -13.58 -3.01
CA GLU A 56 12.97 -14.42 -3.05
C GLU A 56 12.12 -14.29 -1.79
N ALA A 57 12.72 -14.35 -0.60
CA ALA A 57 12.00 -14.20 0.67
C ALA A 57 11.30 -12.84 0.77
N VAL A 58 11.98 -11.76 0.35
CA VAL A 58 11.39 -10.42 0.30
C VAL A 58 10.25 -10.36 -0.73
N ALA A 59 10.44 -10.93 -1.92
CA ALA A 59 9.41 -10.98 -2.95
C ALA A 59 8.17 -11.74 -2.47
N ARG A 60 8.36 -12.92 -1.87
CA ARG A 60 7.29 -13.76 -1.31
C ARG A 60 6.47 -12.99 -0.27
N LYS A 61 7.14 -12.32 0.66
CA LYS A 61 6.49 -11.47 1.67
C LYS A 61 5.62 -10.37 1.05
N TRP A 62 6.13 -9.68 0.04
CA TRP A 62 5.39 -8.57 -0.59
C TRP A 62 4.28 -9.03 -1.54
N LEU A 63 4.48 -10.13 -2.24
CA LEU A 63 3.44 -10.75 -3.05
C LEU A 63 2.30 -11.24 -2.16
N ALA A 64 2.61 -11.94 -1.06
CA ALA A 64 1.61 -12.34 -0.07
C ALA A 64 0.85 -11.12 0.48
N PHE A 65 1.55 -10.05 0.86
CA PHE A 65 0.90 -8.81 1.31
C PHE A 65 0.02 -8.17 0.23
N ARG A 66 0.43 -8.22 -1.06
CA ARG A 66 -0.39 -7.72 -2.18
C ARG A 66 -1.65 -8.56 -2.38
N TYR A 67 -1.57 -9.88 -2.23
CA TYR A 67 -2.76 -10.76 -2.28
C TYR A 67 -3.73 -10.46 -1.14
N ARG A 68 -3.20 -10.27 0.08
CA ARG A 68 -4.00 -9.82 1.21
C ARG A 68 -4.67 -8.45 0.96
N LEU A 69 -4.07 -7.59 0.13
CA LEU A 69 -4.61 -6.29 -0.23
C LEU A 69 -5.67 -6.30 -1.33
N ILE A 70 -5.98 -7.44 -1.95
CA ILE A 70 -6.93 -7.51 -3.07
C ILE A 70 -8.30 -6.92 -2.71
N PRO A 71 -8.93 -7.25 -1.56
CA PRO A 71 -10.23 -6.67 -1.20
C PRO A 71 -10.21 -5.14 -1.16
N TYR A 72 -9.11 -4.55 -0.67
CA TYR A 72 -8.92 -3.10 -0.71
C TYR A 72 -8.72 -2.57 -2.13
N LEU A 73 -7.86 -3.21 -2.92
CA LEU A 73 -7.53 -2.77 -4.28
C LEU A 73 -8.74 -2.82 -5.21
N GLU A 74 -9.59 -3.84 -5.09
CA GLU A 74 -10.83 -3.95 -5.86
C GLU A 74 -11.75 -2.75 -5.59
N ARG A 75 -11.97 -2.40 -4.32
CA ARG A 75 -12.74 -1.22 -3.95
C ARG A 75 -12.14 0.06 -4.54
N VAL A 76 -10.82 0.20 -4.50
CA VAL A 76 -10.12 1.37 -5.07
C VAL A 76 -10.30 1.43 -6.59
N VAL A 77 -10.24 0.29 -7.29
CA VAL A 77 -10.47 0.20 -8.74
C VAL A 77 -11.92 0.53 -9.09
N VAL A 78 -12.90 -0.03 -8.38
CA VAL A 78 -14.32 0.29 -8.58
C VAL A 78 -14.55 1.80 -8.39
N ARG A 79 -14.00 2.39 -7.33
CA ARG A 79 -14.09 3.84 -7.12
C ARG A 79 -13.39 4.63 -8.22
N ALA A 80 -12.24 4.18 -8.69
CA ALA A 80 -11.52 4.80 -9.79
C ALA A 80 -12.36 4.83 -11.07
N THR A 81 -13.08 3.74 -11.39
CA THR A 81 -13.99 3.70 -12.56
C THR A 81 -15.18 4.66 -12.43
N ARG A 82 -15.72 4.83 -11.21
CA ARG A 82 -16.86 5.72 -10.96
C ARG A 82 -16.48 7.21 -10.90
N THR A 83 -15.28 7.53 -10.41
CA THR A 83 -14.86 8.92 -10.14
C THR A 83 -13.84 9.46 -11.13
N GLY A 84 -13.22 8.61 -11.94
CA GLY A 84 -12.08 8.97 -12.80
C GLY A 84 -10.76 9.20 -12.04
N LEU A 85 -10.75 9.08 -10.71
CA LEU A 85 -9.52 9.22 -9.91
C LEU A 85 -8.60 8.02 -10.14
N PRO A 86 -7.28 8.22 -10.30
CA PRO A 86 -6.36 7.11 -10.47
C PRO A 86 -6.23 6.29 -9.18
N VAL A 87 -5.92 4.99 -9.31
CA VAL A 87 -5.63 4.10 -8.17
C VAL A 87 -4.41 4.61 -7.41
N MET A 88 -3.38 5.02 -8.14
CA MET A 88 -2.23 5.72 -7.58
C MET A 88 -2.38 7.23 -7.76
N ARG A 89 -2.60 7.94 -6.65
CA ARG A 89 -2.82 9.37 -6.62
C ARG A 89 -1.51 10.09 -6.27
N ALA A 90 -1.16 11.08 -7.07
CA ALA A 90 -0.07 11.99 -6.75
C ALA A 90 -0.44 12.79 -5.49
N MET A 91 0.55 13.13 -4.66
CA MET A 91 0.30 13.90 -3.43
C MET A 91 -0.43 15.24 -3.66
N PRO A 92 -0.11 16.05 -4.70
CA PRO A 92 -0.85 17.27 -4.97
C PRO A 92 -2.34 17.03 -5.29
N LEU A 93 -2.67 15.87 -5.88
CA LEU A 93 -4.06 15.49 -6.17
C LEU A 93 -4.80 15.09 -4.89
N ALA A 94 -4.16 14.32 -4.01
CA ALA A 94 -4.76 13.87 -2.76
C ALA A 94 -4.88 14.99 -1.71
N PHE A 95 -3.99 15.99 -1.76
CA PHE A 95 -3.89 17.06 -0.76
C PHE A 95 -3.58 18.41 -1.43
N PRO A 96 -4.55 19.02 -2.14
CA PRO A 96 -4.32 20.23 -2.94
C PRO A 96 -3.91 21.45 -2.11
N ALA A 97 -4.32 21.52 -0.85
CA ALA A 97 -4.06 22.67 0.04
C ALA A 97 -2.59 22.79 0.53
N THR A 98 -1.71 21.85 0.18
CA THR A 98 -0.33 21.84 0.66
C THR A 98 0.65 21.77 -0.52
N ARG A 99 1.81 22.43 -0.40
CA ARG A 99 2.86 22.45 -1.43
C ARG A 99 3.59 21.10 -1.55
N TRP A 100 2.92 20.08 -2.10
CA TRP A 100 3.47 18.75 -2.37
C TRP A 100 4.21 18.63 -3.71
N CYS A 101 4.19 19.69 -4.54
CA CYS A 101 4.68 19.64 -5.93
C CYS A 101 6.14 19.17 -6.08
N ALA A 102 6.96 19.34 -5.04
CA ALA A 102 8.36 18.89 -5.03
C ALA A 102 8.55 17.40 -4.68
N LEU A 103 7.55 16.72 -4.13
CA LEU A 103 7.67 15.36 -3.59
C LEU A 103 7.20 14.30 -4.60
N ARG A 104 8.07 14.01 -5.57
CA ARG A 104 7.81 13.02 -6.66
C ARG A 104 8.06 11.56 -6.26
N THR A 105 8.58 11.32 -5.05
CA THR A 105 9.01 9.99 -4.57
C THR A 105 7.95 9.25 -3.74
N GLN A 106 6.76 9.83 -3.60
CA GLN A 106 5.71 9.32 -2.73
C GLN A 106 4.34 9.45 -3.42
N PHE A 107 3.45 8.48 -3.19
CA PHE A 107 2.12 8.45 -3.79
C PHE A 107 1.11 7.74 -2.88
N LEU A 108 -0.14 8.18 -2.92
CA LEU A 108 -1.24 7.52 -2.24
C LEU A 108 -1.81 6.42 -3.13
N CYS A 109 -2.05 5.23 -2.59
CA CYS A 109 -2.77 4.15 -3.24
C CYS A 109 -4.19 4.14 -2.68
N GLY A 110 -5.16 4.55 -3.48
CA GLY A 110 -6.51 4.82 -3.02
C GLY A 110 -6.55 5.97 -2.02
N GLU A 111 -7.05 5.70 -0.81
CA GLU A 111 -7.28 6.72 0.22
C GLU A 111 -6.58 6.40 1.54
N SER A 112 -6.50 5.11 1.86
CA SER A 112 -6.03 4.60 3.13
C SER A 112 -4.53 4.29 3.14
N LEU A 113 -3.93 4.02 1.98
CA LEU A 113 -2.54 3.56 1.90
C LEU A 113 -1.65 4.59 1.25
N TRP A 114 -0.56 4.90 1.91
CA TRP A 114 0.48 5.73 1.37
C TRP A 114 1.78 4.95 1.20
N SER A 115 2.44 5.11 0.05
CA SER A 115 3.72 4.48 -0.22
C SER A 115 4.78 5.50 -0.62
N ARG A 116 5.98 5.26 -0.10
CA ARG A 116 7.20 5.98 -0.48
C ARG A 116 8.17 5.03 -1.15
N ARG A 117 8.78 5.51 -2.23
CA ARG A 117 9.90 4.83 -2.88
C ARG A 117 11.15 4.95 -2.00
N SER A 118 11.80 3.83 -1.73
CA SER A 118 13.13 3.79 -1.13
C SER A 118 14.20 4.14 -2.18
N SER A 119 15.18 4.95 -1.78
CA SER A 119 16.35 5.24 -2.61
C SER A 119 17.26 4.01 -2.74
N ARG A 120 18.08 4.00 -3.80
CA ARG A 120 19.02 2.90 -4.10
C ARG A 120 20.09 2.75 -3.00
N GLN A 121 20.53 3.85 -2.40
CA GLN A 121 21.40 3.84 -1.22
C GLN A 121 20.56 3.94 0.05
N ALA A 122 20.99 3.26 1.12
CA ALA A 122 20.45 3.36 2.47
C ALA A 122 20.75 4.76 3.05
N ALA A 123 20.05 5.77 2.54
CA ALA A 123 20.19 7.15 2.99
C ALA A 123 19.08 7.48 3.99
N ARG A 124 19.46 8.14 5.09
CA ARG A 124 18.51 8.91 5.89
C ARG A 124 17.85 9.90 4.93
N SER A 125 16.55 9.75 4.74
CA SER A 125 15.79 10.60 3.84
C SER A 125 14.69 11.25 4.64
N THR A 126 14.72 12.58 4.68
CA THR A 126 13.69 13.40 5.30
C THR A 126 12.49 13.44 4.36
N TRP A 127 11.31 13.11 4.85
CA TRP A 127 10.09 13.17 4.06
C TRP A 127 9.00 13.91 4.82
N ARG A 128 8.07 14.53 4.09
CA ARG A 128 6.94 15.24 4.71
C ARG A 128 5.78 14.26 4.86
N CYS A 129 5.35 14.08 6.10
CA CYS A 129 4.07 13.45 6.39
C CYS A 129 2.97 14.48 6.10
N PRO A 130 1.94 14.16 5.31
CA PRO A 130 0.75 15.00 5.31
C PRO A 130 0.27 15.09 6.76
N ARG A 131 -0.13 16.29 7.20
CA ARG A 131 -0.77 16.50 8.51
C ARG A 131 -2.08 15.71 8.52
N ALA A 132 -1.97 14.42 8.79
CA ALA A 132 -2.95 13.58 9.41
C ALA A 132 -2.23 13.09 10.68
N PRO A 133 -2.81 13.25 11.87
CA PRO A 133 -2.31 12.56 13.06
C PRO A 133 -2.17 11.02 12.79
N GLY A 134 -1.49 10.27 13.64
CA GLY A 134 -1.55 8.80 13.61
C GLY A 134 -1.05 8.05 12.36
N THR A 135 0.05 8.47 11.71
CA THR A 135 0.64 7.67 10.61
C THR A 135 1.39 6.44 11.15
N THR A 136 0.64 5.39 11.50
CA THR A 136 1.26 4.17 12.03
C THR A 136 1.79 3.31 10.90
N SER A 137 3.11 3.14 10.90
CA SER A 137 3.77 2.13 10.08
C SER A 137 3.73 0.79 10.81
N THR A 138 3.85 -0.32 10.08
CA THR A 138 4.13 -1.66 10.65
C THR A 138 5.40 -1.74 11.53
N ARG A 139 6.15 -0.64 11.69
CA ARG A 139 7.21 -0.44 12.70
C ARG A 139 7.48 1.06 12.90
N ALA A 140 6.69 1.70 13.77
CA ALA A 140 6.89 3.03 14.36
C ALA A 140 7.06 4.22 13.40
N CYS A 141 6.03 5.07 13.32
CA CYS A 141 6.21 6.52 13.07
C CYS A 141 5.08 7.30 13.76
N ALA A 142 4.99 7.18 15.09
CA ALA A 142 4.18 8.08 15.90
C ALA A 142 4.97 9.38 16.07
N THR A 143 4.71 10.39 15.26
CA THR A 143 5.12 11.78 15.60
C THR A 143 4.28 12.78 14.83
N ARG A 144 3.71 13.76 15.56
CA ARG A 144 2.95 14.94 15.06
C ARG A 144 3.73 15.87 14.12
N ALA A 145 4.93 15.49 13.68
CA ALA A 145 5.82 16.36 12.93
C ALA A 145 5.46 16.37 11.44
N ALA A 146 5.34 17.57 10.85
CA ALA A 146 5.14 17.77 9.41
C ALA A 146 6.31 17.22 8.54
N ARG A 147 7.39 16.76 9.18
CA ARG A 147 8.54 16.07 8.57
C ARG A 147 8.92 14.87 9.44
N CYS A 148 8.88 13.68 8.85
CA CYS A 148 9.34 12.44 9.48
C CYS A 148 10.69 12.05 8.86
N CYS A 149 11.66 11.73 9.72
CA CYS A 149 12.95 11.18 9.32
C CYS A 149 12.98 9.70 9.66
N ALA A 150 12.95 8.81 8.66
CA ALA A 150 13.04 7.38 8.89
C ALA A 150 14.15 6.77 8.03
N THR A 151 15.02 5.97 8.65
CA THR A 151 16.05 5.21 7.95
C THR A 151 15.40 3.98 7.29
N ALA A 152 15.34 3.95 5.95
CA ALA A 152 14.80 2.82 5.22
C ALA A 152 15.86 1.70 5.11
N ARG A 153 15.84 0.73 6.04
CA ARG A 153 16.65 -0.50 5.93
C ARG A 153 16.27 -1.30 4.67
N ARG A 154 17.17 -2.17 4.17
CA ARG A 154 16.94 -3.03 3.00
C ARG A 154 15.64 -3.84 3.09
N SER A 155 15.26 -4.28 4.29
CA SER A 155 14.08 -5.09 4.58
C SER A 155 12.81 -4.30 4.94
N THR A 156 12.92 -3.01 5.26
CA THR A 156 11.77 -2.20 5.71
C THR A 156 11.21 -1.42 4.54
N SER A 157 9.97 -1.73 4.16
CA SER A 157 9.30 -0.95 3.12
C SER A 157 8.45 0.16 3.73
N SER A 158 8.45 1.31 3.07
CA SER A 158 7.72 2.50 3.47
C SER A 158 6.29 2.45 2.92
N VAL A 159 5.43 1.60 3.51
CA VAL A 159 3.96 1.73 3.39
C VAL A 159 3.40 2.12 4.74
N PHE A 160 2.48 3.06 4.72
CA PHE A 160 1.86 3.64 5.89
C PHE A 160 0.34 3.67 5.71
N GLY A 161 -0.38 3.43 6.79
CA GLY A 161 -1.80 3.72 6.86
C GLY A 161 -2.03 5.21 7.09
N ARG A 162 -3.08 5.73 6.48
CA ARG A 162 -3.58 7.07 6.76
C ARG A 162 -4.57 6.99 7.91
N GLU A 163 -4.41 7.84 8.91
CA GLU A 163 -5.41 7.96 9.99
C GLU A 163 -6.77 8.37 9.45
N GLY A 164 -7.81 7.97 10.18
CA GLY A 164 -9.20 8.14 9.77
C GLY A 164 -9.61 7.11 8.73
N HIS A 165 -8.80 6.07 8.50
CA HIS A 165 -9.10 5.04 7.52
C HIS A 165 -9.00 3.63 8.08
N ALA A 166 -9.87 2.76 7.59
CA ALA A 166 -9.78 1.32 7.73
C ALA A 166 -9.20 0.69 6.45
N LEU A 167 -8.37 -0.34 6.64
CA LEU A 167 -7.77 -1.12 5.57
C LEU A 167 -8.25 -2.59 5.66
N PRO A 168 -9.17 -3.01 4.78
CA PRO A 168 -9.59 -4.40 4.69
C PRO A 168 -8.47 -5.25 4.07
N LEU A 169 -8.13 -6.34 4.75
CA LEU A 169 -7.14 -7.32 4.30
C LEU A 169 -7.75 -8.72 4.26
N GLY A 170 -7.55 -9.41 3.15
CA GLY A 170 -7.87 -10.82 3.01
C GLY A 170 -6.72 -11.75 3.40
N ARG A 171 -6.91 -13.03 3.08
CA ARG A 171 -5.93 -14.10 3.28
C ARG A 171 -4.80 -14.03 2.24
N ALA A 172 -3.63 -14.53 2.60
CA ALA A 172 -2.55 -14.73 1.64
C ALA A 172 -2.83 -16.02 0.85
N VAL A 173 -3.23 -15.86 -0.41
CA VAL A 173 -3.51 -16.98 -1.34
C VAL A 173 -2.47 -17.07 -2.44
N GLN A 174 -2.41 -18.21 -3.16
CA GLN A 174 -1.48 -18.39 -4.28
C GLN A 174 -1.98 -17.74 -5.56
N HIS A 175 -3.30 -17.78 -5.80
CA HIS A 175 -3.96 -17.14 -6.92
C HIS A 175 -5.35 -16.63 -6.55
N THR A 176 -5.90 -15.72 -7.37
CA THR A 176 -7.18 -15.04 -7.08
C THR A 176 -8.38 -15.98 -7.00
N GLY A 177 -8.32 -17.16 -7.64
CA GLY A 177 -9.38 -18.17 -7.54
C GLY A 177 -9.54 -18.81 -6.16
N ASP A 178 -8.55 -18.66 -5.26
CA ASP A 178 -8.62 -19.18 -3.88
C ASP A 178 -9.25 -18.19 -2.91
N ILE A 179 -9.60 -16.98 -3.38
CA ILE A 179 -10.21 -15.95 -2.53
C ILE A 179 -11.67 -16.34 -2.31
N ASP A 180 -12.05 -16.51 -1.05
CA ASP A 180 -13.44 -16.70 -0.67
C ASP A 180 -14.22 -15.42 -0.96
N ALA A 181 -15.06 -15.45 -1.99
CA ALA A 181 -15.88 -14.30 -2.39
C ALA A 181 -16.97 -13.96 -1.36
N ALA A 182 -17.40 -14.92 -0.54
CA ALA A 182 -18.41 -14.68 0.51
C ALA A 182 -17.78 -14.07 1.76
N ASN A 183 -16.55 -14.48 2.10
CA ASN A 183 -15.79 -13.98 3.25
C ASN A 183 -14.36 -13.55 2.85
N PRO A 184 -14.20 -12.48 2.05
CA PRO A 184 -12.90 -12.07 1.53
C PRO A 184 -11.96 -11.48 2.58
N LEU A 185 -12.47 -11.09 3.75
CA LEU A 185 -11.70 -10.45 4.82
C LEU A 185 -11.19 -11.46 5.84
N ASP A 186 -9.93 -11.30 6.21
CA ASP A 186 -9.22 -12.05 7.25
C ASP A 186 -8.82 -11.12 8.40
N GLN A 187 -8.32 -9.93 8.05
CA GLN A 187 -7.96 -8.89 9.00
C GLN A 187 -8.52 -7.52 8.59
N LEU A 188 -8.81 -6.69 9.59
CA LEU A 188 -9.17 -5.28 9.40
C LEU A 188 -8.22 -4.40 10.21
N TRP A 189 -7.42 -3.59 9.52
CA TRP A 189 -6.50 -2.65 10.16
C TRP A 189 -7.14 -1.28 10.28
N LEU A 190 -7.22 -0.75 11.50
CA LEU A 190 -7.80 0.56 11.80
C LEU A 190 -6.69 1.54 12.14
N PHE A 191 -6.65 2.67 11.45
CA PHE A 191 -5.72 3.76 11.72
C PHE A 191 -6.50 4.92 12.38
N GLY A 192 -6.44 5.04 13.71
CA GLY A 192 -7.26 5.99 14.48
C GLY A 192 -8.77 5.72 14.36
N ALA A 193 -9.57 6.79 14.32
CA ALA A 193 -11.03 6.71 14.18
C ALA A 193 -11.47 6.73 12.69
N PRO A 194 -11.74 5.58 12.06
CA PRO A 194 -12.09 5.51 10.65
C PRO A 194 -13.38 6.24 10.33
N ALA A 195 -13.30 7.19 9.40
CA ALA A 195 -14.47 7.92 8.88
C ALA A 195 -14.98 7.33 7.55
N ASN A 196 -14.23 6.41 6.94
CA ASN A 196 -14.64 5.79 5.68
C ASN A 196 -15.55 4.58 5.93
N SER A 197 -16.66 4.52 5.19
CA SER A 197 -17.49 3.32 5.13
C SER A 197 -16.70 2.13 4.54
N LEU A 198 -17.06 0.92 4.99
CA LEU A 198 -16.60 -0.36 4.44
C LEU A 198 -17.66 -0.97 3.50
N ASP A 199 -18.26 -0.12 2.66
CA ASP A 199 -19.32 -0.55 1.74
C ASP A 199 -18.86 -1.70 0.86
N GLY A 200 -19.70 -2.72 0.74
CA GLY A 200 -19.43 -3.95 -0.02
C GLY A 200 -18.92 -5.12 0.82
N PHE A 201 -18.57 -4.92 2.09
CA PHE A 201 -18.23 -6.01 3.00
C PHE A 201 -19.39 -6.33 3.95
N THR A 202 -19.82 -7.59 3.96
CA THR A 202 -20.78 -8.12 4.95
C THR A 202 -20.10 -8.37 6.30
N GLN A 203 -18.81 -8.70 6.27
CA GLN A 203 -18.01 -9.05 7.44
C GLN A 203 -17.63 -7.84 8.32
N ALA A 204 -17.72 -6.61 7.83
CA ALA A 204 -17.40 -5.43 8.63
C ALA A 204 -18.18 -4.20 8.18
N ARG A 205 -18.77 -3.48 9.14
CA ARG A 205 -19.40 -2.18 8.91
C ARG A 205 -18.88 -1.16 9.91
N ILE A 206 -18.54 0.01 9.41
CA ILE A 206 -18.10 1.17 10.19
C ILE A 206 -19.18 2.23 10.03
N GLU A 207 -19.74 2.66 11.15
CA GLU A 207 -20.67 3.77 11.26
C GLU A 207 -19.95 4.86 12.06
N ALA A 208 -19.81 6.04 11.47
CA ALA A 208 -19.20 7.17 12.16
C ALA A 208 -20.24 7.80 13.10
N ASP A 209 -19.87 7.98 14.37
CA ASP A 209 -20.71 8.65 15.35
C ASP A 209 -20.45 10.17 15.22
N GLY A 210 -21.51 10.99 15.29
CA GLY A 210 -21.45 12.44 15.06
C GLY A 210 -20.44 13.21 15.93
N ASP A 211 -20.04 12.62 17.06
CA ASP A 211 -19.10 13.19 18.04
C ASP A 211 -17.62 12.82 17.79
N GLY A 212 -17.30 12.30 16.60
CA GLY A 212 -15.93 11.88 16.24
C GLY A 212 -15.56 10.48 16.73
N GLY A 213 -16.54 9.74 17.27
CA GLY A 213 -16.47 8.30 17.53
C GLY A 213 -16.78 7.47 16.29
N PHE A 214 -16.66 6.14 16.42
CA PHE A 214 -17.14 5.21 15.40
C PHE A 214 -17.60 3.91 16.05
N THR A 215 -18.70 3.36 15.52
CA THR A 215 -19.18 2.03 15.84
C THR A 215 -18.69 1.05 14.77
N LEU A 216 -17.95 0.02 15.19
CA LEU A 216 -17.51 -1.07 14.32
C LEU A 216 -18.30 -2.33 14.63
N ARG A 217 -19.02 -2.84 13.63
CA ARG A 217 -19.64 -4.17 13.66
C ARG A 217 -18.82 -5.13 12.82
N THR A 218 -18.42 -6.25 13.41
CA THR A 218 -17.62 -7.30 12.75
C THR A 218 -18.35 -8.64 12.75
N GLY A 219 -18.28 -9.35 11.62
CA GLY A 219 -18.70 -10.74 11.53
C GLY A 219 -17.71 -11.69 12.20
N THR A 220 -18.09 -12.96 12.28
CA THR A 220 -17.28 -14.03 12.85
C THR A 220 -16.00 -14.27 12.07
N GLY A 221 -14.88 -14.45 12.79
CA GLY A 221 -13.57 -14.80 12.22
C GLY A 221 -12.75 -13.63 11.65
N LEU A 222 -13.19 -12.39 11.81
CA LEU A 222 -12.42 -11.20 11.40
C LEU A 222 -11.52 -10.70 12.55
N GLU A 223 -10.21 -10.68 12.32
CA GLU A 223 -9.26 -10.10 13.27
C GLU A 223 -9.16 -8.58 13.08
N VAL A 224 -9.39 -7.80 14.15
CA VAL A 224 -9.29 -6.34 14.11
C VAL A 224 -7.98 -5.89 14.77
N VAL A 225 -7.13 -5.20 14.00
CA VAL A 225 -5.87 -4.63 14.49
C VAL A 225 -6.02 -3.11 14.56
N ARG A 226 -5.89 -2.55 15.76
CA ARG A 226 -5.96 -1.09 15.98
C ARG A 226 -4.57 -0.49 16.08
N PHE A 227 -4.37 0.58 15.34
CA PHE A 227 -3.17 1.39 15.39
C PHE A 227 -3.55 2.77 15.94
N ASP A 228 -3.53 2.90 17.26
CA ASP A 228 -3.80 4.16 17.93
C ASP A 228 -2.56 5.07 17.83
N GLY A 229 -2.77 6.27 17.29
CA GLY A 229 -1.73 7.29 17.23
C GLY A 229 -1.50 7.87 18.61
N ALA A 230 -0.45 7.43 19.31
CA ALA A 230 0.07 8.13 20.47
C ALA A 230 0.65 9.51 20.09
#